data_AF-A0A6P7FMP5-F1
#
_entry.id   AF-A0A6P7FMP5-F1
#
_cell.length_a   1.000
_cell.length_b   1.000
_cell.length_c   1.000
_cell.angle_alpha   90.00
_cell.angle_beta   90.00
_cell.angle_gamma   90.00
#
_symmetry.space_group_name_H-M   'P 1'
#
loop_
_entity.id
_entity.type
_entity.pdbx_description
1 polymer ?
#
loop_
_entity_poly.entity_id
_entity_poly.type
_entity_poly.pdbx_seq_one_letter_code
_entity_poly.pdbx_strand_id
1 'polypeptide(L)' 'MPKLRKYDKNKLIEAVKDVQNGTESYRTAEKKYGIPKSTIEFKLKHPEHKDTLGPSPILTCEEENTLVRDF' A
#
# COMPACT_ATOMS: atom_id res chain seq x y z
N MET A 1 11.56 -14.83 -1.50
CA MET A 1 10.72 -13.71 -1.02
C MET A 1 9.57 -13.48 -2.00
N PRO A 2 8.34 -13.18 -1.54
CA PRO A 2 7.25 -12.77 -2.42
C PRO A 2 7.63 -11.46 -3.12
N LYS A 3 7.49 -11.39 -4.44
CA LYS A 3 7.68 -10.12 -5.18
C LYS A 3 6.46 -9.23 -4.95
N LEU A 4 6.67 -8.08 -4.30
CA LEU A 4 5.64 -7.06 -4.21
C LEU A 4 5.36 -6.51 -5.62
N ARG A 5 4.12 -6.64 -6.09
CA ARG A 5 3.69 -5.98 -7.33
C ARG A 5 3.57 -4.49 -7.04
N LYS A 6 4.36 -3.67 -7.73
CA LYS A 6 4.20 -2.21 -7.68
C LYS A 6 3.00 -1.85 -8.55
N TYR A 7 1.97 -1.31 -7.94
CA TYR A 7 0.86 -0.66 -8.63
C TYR A 7 0.82 0.83 -8.26
N ASP A 8 0.25 1.62 -9.15
CA ASP A 8 0.09 3.06 -8.94
C ASP A 8 -0.93 3.31 -7.82
N LYS A 9 -0.57 4.16 -6.86
CA LYS A 9 -1.43 4.53 -5.73
C LYS A 9 -2.68 5.26 -6.22
N ASN A 10 -2.56 6.08 -7.26
CA ASN A 10 -3.69 6.84 -7.79
C ASN A 10 -4.74 5.90 -8.40
N LYS A 11 -4.28 4.93 -9.20
CA LYS A 11 -5.13 3.88 -9.77
C LYS A 11 -5.78 3.02 -8.69
N LEU A 12 -5.11 2.76 -7.56
CA LEU A 12 -5.71 2.05 -6.44
C LEU A 12 -6.88 2.81 -5.85
N ILE A 13 -6.72 4.12 -5.65
CA ILE A 13 -7.76 4.97 -5.08
C ILE A 13 -8.97 5.03 -6.01
N GLU A 14 -8.75 5.19 -7.32
CA GLU A 14 -9.82 5.18 -8.32
C GLU A 14 -10.53 3.82 -8.37
N ALA A 15 -9.77 2.71 -8.40
CA ALA A 15 -10.34 1.36 -8.39
C ALA A 15 -11.22 1.11 -7.16
N VAL A 16 -10.75 1.54 -5.98
CA VAL A 16 -11.50 1.42 -4.72
C VAL A 16 -12.78 2.26 -4.78
N LYS A 17 -12.72 3.50 -5.28
CA LYS A 17 -13.90 4.38 -5.41
C LYS A 17 -14.94 3.82 -6.37
N ASP A 18 -14.52 3.35 -7.55
CA ASP A 18 -15.43 2.76 -8.55
C ASP A 18 -16.16 1.53 -7.98
N VAL A 19 -15.43 0.67 -7.27
CA VAL A 19 -16.03 -0.51 -6.63
C VAL A 19 -16.93 -0.12 -5.46
N GLN A 20 -16.54 0.87 -4.67
CA GLN A 20 -17.34 1.37 -3.53
C GLN A 20 -18.66 1.99 -3.99
N ASN A 21 -18.64 2.72 -5.10
CA ASN A 21 -19.83 3.34 -5.70
C ASN A 21 -20.72 2.33 -6.44
N GLY A 22 -20.27 1.09 -6.61
CA GLY A 22 -20.99 0.05 -7.35
C GLY A 22 -20.97 0.25 -8.87
N THR A 23 -20.12 1.14 -9.40
CA THR A 23 -20.00 1.36 -10.85
C THR A 23 -19.27 0.21 -11.54
N GLU A 24 -18.35 -0.45 -10.82
CA GLU A 24 -17.55 -1.56 -11.34
C GLU A 24 -17.55 -2.76 -10.38
N SER A 25 -17.47 -3.97 -10.94
CA SER A 25 -17.22 -5.17 -10.13
C SER A 25 -15.72 -5.28 -9.80
N TYR A 26 -15.39 -5.98 -8.71
CA TYR A 26 -13.99 -6.26 -8.36
C TYR A 26 -13.15 -6.83 -9.51
N ARG A 27 -13.72 -7.75 -10.31
CA ARG A 27 -13.01 -8.36 -11.45
C ARG A 27 -12.83 -7.39 -12.61
N THR A 28 -13.80 -6.50 -12.83
CA THR A 28 -13.70 -5.49 -13.88
C THR A 28 -12.66 -4.44 -13.50
N ALA A 29 -12.69 -3.97 -12.26
CA ALA A 29 -11.70 -3.04 -11.71
C ALA A 29 -10.27 -3.63 -11.74
N GLU A 30 -10.11 -4.92 -11.44
CA GLU A 30 -8.80 -5.59 -11.54
C GLU A 30 -8.22 -5.52 -12.96
N LYS A 31 -9.03 -5.81 -13.99
CA LYS A 31 -8.59 -5.72 -15.38
C LYS A 31 -8.35 -4.28 -15.83
N LYS A 32 -9.21 -3.34 -15.42
CA LYS A 32 -9.16 -1.92 -15.82
C LYS A 32 -7.96 -1.19 -15.23
N TYR A 33 -7.72 -1.37 -13.93
CA TYR A 33 -6.66 -0.67 -13.20
C TYR A 33 -5.36 -1.47 -13.08
N GLY A 34 -5.38 -2.77 -13.39
CA GLY A 34 -4.23 -3.67 -13.25
C GLY A 34 -3.87 -4.00 -11.81
N ILE A 35 -4.83 -3.84 -10.89
CA ILE A 35 -4.63 -4.01 -9.44
C ILE A 35 -5.31 -5.31 -9.01
N PRO A 36 -4.64 -6.21 -8.28
CA PRO A 36 -5.23 -7.46 -7.85
C PRO A 36 -6.55 -7.24 -7.10
N LYS A 37 -7.55 -8.10 -7.36
CA LYS A 37 -8.84 -8.05 -6.65
C LYS A 37 -8.66 -8.01 -5.13
N SER A 38 -7.78 -8.85 -4.61
CA SER A 38 -7.52 -8.95 -3.16
C SER A 38 -7.00 -7.66 -2.56
N THR A 39 -6.20 -6.89 -3.31
CA THR A 39 -5.70 -5.58 -2.89
C THR A 39 -6.84 -4.58 -2.77
N ILE A 40 -7.73 -4.53 -3.78
CA ILE A 40 -8.91 -3.64 -3.78
C ILE A 40 -9.83 -4.01 -2.62
N GLU A 41 -10.12 -5.30 -2.44
CA GLU A 41 -10.95 -5.83 -1.36
C GLU A 41 -10.38 -5.54 0.03
N PHE A 42 -9.08 -5.73 0.22
CA PHE A 42 -8.39 -5.41 1.47
C PHE A 42 -8.53 -3.93 1.81
N LYS A 43 -8.31 -3.04 0.83
CA LYS A 43 -8.39 -1.59 1.06
C LYS A 43 -9.81 -1.09 1.34
N LEU A 44 -10.82 -1.76 0.78
CA LEU A 44 -12.23 -1.52 1.10
C LEU A 44 -12.60 -1.95 2.53
N LYS A 45 -12.09 -3.11 2.96
CA LYS A 45 -12.34 -3.63 4.32
C LYS A 45 -11.53 -2.90 5.40
N HIS A 46 -10.37 -2.38 5.04
CA HIS A 46 -9.41 -1.75 5.96
C HIS A 46 -8.91 -0.40 5.42
N PRO A 47 -9.78 0.60 5.30
CA PRO A 47 -9.41 1.91 4.73
C PRO A 47 -8.37 2.66 5.56
N GLU A 48 -8.35 2.46 6.88
CA GLU A 48 -7.39 3.06 7.82
C GLU A 48 -6.01 2.36 7.84
N HIS A 49 -5.90 1.17 7.23
CA HIS A 49 -4.64 0.43 7.24
C HIS A 49 -3.58 1.14 6.39
N LYS A 50 -2.56 1.66 7.08
CA LYS A 50 -1.39 2.28 6.45
C LYS A 50 -0.40 1.19 6.06
N ASP A 51 0.12 1.27 4.83
CA ASP A 51 1.18 0.38 4.40
C ASP A 51 2.47 0.83 5.09
N THR A 52 2.83 0.20 6.22
CA THR A 52 4.04 0.50 7.00
C THR A 52 5.12 -0.53 6.72
N LEU A 53 6.39 -0.12 6.88
CA LEU A 53 7.56 -0.99 6.72
C LEU A 53 7.98 -1.64 8.05
N GLY A 54 7.01 -1.88 8.94
CA GLY A 54 7.25 -2.36 10.30
C GLY A 54 7.28 -1.24 11.35
N PRO A 55 7.72 -1.54 12.58
CA PRO A 55 7.86 -0.55 13.64
C PRO A 55 8.91 0.49 13.27
N SER A 56 8.74 1.72 13.75
CA SER A 56 9.76 2.74 13.64
C SER A 56 11.05 2.26 14.31
N PRO A 57 12.22 2.51 13.70
CA PRO A 57 13.50 2.27 14.36
C PRO A 57 13.55 2.95 15.73
N ILE A 58 14.26 2.33 16.68
CA ILE A 58 14.42 2.86 18.05
C ILE A 58 15.24 4.15 18.03
N LEU A 59 16.21 4.23 17.13
CA LEU A 59 17.06 5.39 16.91
C LEU A 59 16.62 6.14 15.66
N THR A 60 16.71 7.45 15.72
CA THR A 60 16.63 8.31 14.54
C THR A 60 17.87 8.13 13.67
N CYS A 61 17.75 8.48 12.38
CA CYS A 61 18.92 8.45 11.48
C CYS A 61 20.07 9.33 11.98
N GLU A 62 19.78 10.42 12.71
CA GLU A 62 20.80 11.30 13.27
C GLU A 62 21.56 10.62 14.41
N GLU A 63 20.86 10.01 15.37
CA GLU A 63 21.46 9.25 16.48
C GLU A 63 22.30 8.09 15.96
N GLU A 64 21.79 7.34 14.98
CA GLU A 64 22.53 6.23 14.35
C GLU A 64 23.82 6.73 13.70
N ASN A 65 23.77 7.85 12.97
CA ASN A 65 24.95 8.43 12.32
C ASN A 65 25.98 8.97 13.32
N THR A 66 25.55 9.50 14.48
CA THR A 66 26.50 9.90 15.54
C THR A 66 27.26 8.70 16.10
N LEU A 67 26.57 7.59 16.37
CA LEU A 67 27.20 6.38 16.91
C LEU A 67 28.22 5.76 15.94
N VAL A 68 27.99 5.86 14.62
CA VAL A 68 28.91 5.34 13.59
C VAL A 68 30.22 6.14 13.53
N ARG A 69 30.21 7.44 13.87
CA ARG A 69 31.40 8.31 13.79
C ARG A 69 32.36 8.17 14.97
N ASP A 70 31.88 7.60 16.07
CA ASP A 70 32.65 7.45 17.32
C ASP A 70 33.43 6.11 17.38
N PHE A 71 33.39 5.30 16.31
CA PHE A 71 34.19 4.09 16.09
C PHE A 71 35.09 4.24 14.86
#